data_AF-A0A382LIJ6-F1
#
_entry.id   AF-A0A382LIJ6-F1
#
_cell.length_a   1.000
_cell.length_b   1.000
_cell.length_c   1.000
_cell.angle_alpha   90.00
_cell.angle_beta   90.00
_cell.angle_gamma   90.00
#
_symmetry.space_group_name_H-M   'P 1'
#
loop_
_entity.id
_entity.type
_entity.pdbx_description
1 polymer ?
#
loop_
_entity_poly.entity_id
_entity_poly.type
_entity_poly.pdbx_seq_one_letter_code
_entity_poly.pdbx_strand_id
1 'polypeptide(L)'
;MSPSKIQETLISLGYKLSDRGVYWQTNAVFRNGDNQTALQIYKNTGVWKDYVQDTSFSPFKRLIEATLGTNDKSVVDKYLNDEDAGLLYLKKTATAPKIEMEEIYGNDMLERLLPHYKFYNDKGVSTEILQELKGGLATTGQLNQRFVFPILNELNQIHGFSGRDMKLNPSKSRPKWKHIGKKKNWIYPFYANSKTQEAIRSSGTVVLVESIGD
;
A
#
# COMPACT_ATOMS: atom_id res chain seq x y z
N MET A 1 22.53 -14.85 14.04
CA MET A 1 23.22 -15.37 15.24
C MET A 1 23.12 -16.87 15.13
N SER A 2 24.21 -17.62 15.36
CA SER A 2 24.16 -19.07 15.20
C SER A 2 23.26 -19.72 16.26
N PRO A 3 22.60 -20.85 15.95
CA PRO A 3 21.81 -21.59 16.94
C PRO A 3 22.58 -21.90 18.23
N SER A 4 23.85 -22.28 18.12
CA SER A 4 24.72 -22.55 19.27
C SER A 4 24.86 -21.32 20.19
N LYS A 5 25.01 -20.12 19.61
CA LYS A 5 25.14 -18.89 20.40
C LYS A 5 23.84 -18.50 21.09
N ILE A 6 22.69 -18.70 20.45
CA ILE A 6 21.37 -18.48 21.06
C ILE A 6 21.20 -19.44 22.25
N GLN A 7 21.56 -20.70 22.08
CA GLN A 7 21.49 -21.72 23.12
C GLN A 7 22.37 -21.36 24.33
N GLU A 8 23.65 -21.03 24.09
CA GLU A 8 24.58 -20.58 25.14
C GLU A 8 24.04 -19.38 25.91
N THR A 9 23.52 -18.39 25.18
CA THR A 9 22.94 -17.17 25.77
C THR A 9 21.77 -17.50 26.68
N LEU A 10 20.82 -18.31 26.21
CA LEU A 10 19.67 -18.73 27.01
C LEU A 10 20.08 -19.52 28.26
N ILE A 11 21.02 -20.46 28.13
CA ILE A 11 21.54 -21.23 29.27
C ILE A 11 22.21 -20.28 30.29
N SER A 12 23.00 -19.31 29.83
CA SER A 12 23.65 -18.33 30.70
C SER A 12 22.65 -17.44 31.45
N LEU A 13 21.48 -17.21 30.87
CA LEU A 13 20.36 -16.48 31.46
C LEU A 13 19.45 -17.35 32.36
N GLY A 14 19.81 -18.63 32.57
CA GLY A 14 19.11 -19.53 33.48
C GLY A 14 17.96 -20.33 32.86
N TYR A 15 17.82 -20.32 31.53
CA TYR A 15 16.80 -21.13 30.85
C TYR A 15 17.18 -22.62 30.79
N LYS A 16 16.19 -23.48 31.02
CA LYS A 16 16.31 -24.94 30.90
C LYS A 16 15.65 -25.41 29.60
N LEU A 17 16.47 -25.61 28.57
CA LEU A 17 15.98 -25.86 27.21
C LEU A 17 15.68 -27.35 26.97
N SER A 18 14.45 -27.64 26.56
CA SER A 18 14.03 -28.92 26.01
C SER A 18 14.07 -28.87 24.49
N ASP A 19 14.77 -29.79 23.84
CA ASP A 19 14.86 -29.85 22.38
C ASP A 19 13.57 -30.41 21.75
N ARG A 20 13.03 -29.71 20.74
CA ARG A 20 11.86 -30.10 19.95
C ARG A 20 12.12 -30.00 18.44
N GLY A 21 13.35 -30.27 18.01
CA GLY A 21 13.75 -30.23 16.61
C GLY A 21 14.09 -28.82 16.13
N VAL A 22 13.14 -28.10 15.55
CA VAL A 22 13.37 -26.74 14.98
C VAL A 22 13.30 -25.61 16.01
N TYR A 23 12.81 -25.91 17.22
CA TYR A 23 12.69 -24.98 18.34
C TYR A 23 13.08 -25.65 19.67
N TRP A 24 13.31 -24.84 20.69
CA TRP A 24 13.37 -25.27 22.09
C TRP A 24 12.07 -24.91 22.80
N GLN A 25 11.72 -25.71 23.81
CA GLN A 25 10.73 -25.38 24.82
C GLN A 25 11.40 -25.12 26.17
N THR A 26 10.89 -24.15 26.92
CA THR A 26 11.38 -23.84 28.26
C THR A 26 10.32 -23.14 29.09
N ASN A 27 10.54 -23.05 30.39
CA ASN A 27 9.79 -22.19 31.28
C ASN A 27 10.13 -20.71 31.07
N ALA A 28 9.19 -19.83 31.42
CA ALA A 28 9.33 -18.39 31.28
C ALA A 28 10.05 -17.77 32.50
N VAL A 29 11.39 -17.80 32.46
CA VAL A 29 12.27 -17.33 33.56
C VAL A 29 11.96 -15.89 33.97
N PHE A 30 11.77 -14.98 33.01
CA PHE A 30 11.50 -13.55 33.27
C PHE A 30 10.26 -13.26 34.13
N ARG A 31 9.33 -14.20 34.25
CA ARG A 31 8.12 -14.07 35.08
C ARG A 31 8.00 -15.17 36.13
N ASN A 32 9.13 -15.80 36.49
CA ASN A 32 9.19 -16.91 37.44
C ASN A 32 8.23 -18.06 37.12
N GLY A 33 8.01 -18.35 35.84
CA GLY A 33 7.18 -19.47 35.42
C GLY A 33 7.91 -20.80 35.63
N ASP A 34 7.17 -21.83 36.02
CA ASP A 34 7.64 -23.20 36.26
C ASP A 34 7.26 -24.18 35.12
N ASN A 35 6.23 -23.86 34.34
CA ASN A 35 5.80 -24.67 33.20
C ASN A 35 6.87 -24.74 32.09
N GLN A 36 7.52 -25.90 31.95
CA GLN A 36 8.60 -26.15 31.00
C GLN A 36 8.21 -26.07 29.51
N THR A 37 6.91 -26.00 29.19
CA THR A 37 6.41 -25.85 27.81
C THR A 37 5.85 -24.45 27.52
N ALA A 38 5.97 -23.51 28.47
CA ALA A 38 5.39 -22.17 28.35
C ALA A 38 5.95 -21.36 27.18
N LEU A 39 7.27 -21.39 26.98
CA LEU A 39 7.92 -20.69 25.88
C LEU A 39 8.31 -21.65 24.78
N GLN A 40 8.08 -21.24 23.54
CA GLN A 40 8.71 -21.81 22.34
C GLN A 40 9.70 -20.81 21.78
N ILE A 41 10.93 -21.25 21.48
CA ILE A 41 12.01 -20.41 20.94
C ILE A 41 12.63 -21.10 19.71
N TYR A 42 12.52 -20.49 18.53
CA TYR A 42 13.09 -21.05 17.30
C TYR A 42 14.62 -21.01 17.30
N LYS A 43 15.27 -22.14 16.99
CA LYS A 43 16.73 -22.27 17.09
C LYS A 43 17.50 -21.39 16.11
N ASN A 44 16.94 -21.19 14.91
CA ASN A 44 17.57 -20.46 13.83
C ASN A 44 17.45 -18.93 13.95
N THR A 45 16.47 -18.43 14.72
CA THR A 45 16.14 -17.00 14.75
C THR A 45 16.05 -16.42 16.16
N GLY A 46 15.91 -17.26 17.19
CA GLY A 46 15.60 -16.85 18.55
C GLY A 46 14.21 -16.19 18.70
N VAL A 47 13.38 -16.21 17.64
CA VAL A 47 11.99 -15.74 17.71
C VAL A 47 11.24 -16.66 18.66
N TRP A 48 10.44 -16.07 19.54
CA TRP A 48 9.81 -16.79 20.62
C TRP A 48 8.34 -16.40 20.82
N LYS A 49 7.57 -17.26 21.47
CA LYS A 49 6.19 -17.02 21.89
C LYS A 49 5.98 -17.59 23.29
N ASP A 50 5.26 -16.87 24.14
CA ASP A 50 4.71 -17.39 25.39
C ASP A 50 3.27 -17.88 25.13
N TYR A 51 3.05 -19.18 25.30
CA TYR A 51 1.74 -19.80 25.12
C TYR A 51 0.82 -19.63 26.32
N VAL A 52 1.36 -19.36 27.51
CA VAL A 52 0.56 -19.16 28.73
C VAL A 52 -0.05 -17.76 28.74
N GLN A 53 0.71 -16.75 28.31
CA GLN A 53 0.25 -15.36 28.18
C GLN A 53 -0.35 -15.07 26.79
N ASP A 54 -0.44 -16.08 25.92
CA ASP A 54 -0.86 -15.99 24.51
C ASP A 54 -0.27 -14.79 23.75
N THR A 55 1.05 -14.60 23.86
CA THR A 55 1.70 -13.46 23.21
C THR A 55 1.80 -13.68 21.70
N SER A 56 1.95 -12.58 20.96
CA SER A 56 2.46 -12.66 19.59
C SER A 56 3.93 -13.11 19.58
N PHE A 57 4.38 -13.65 18.45
CA PHE A 57 5.79 -13.98 18.26
C PHE A 57 6.64 -12.72 18.40
N SER A 58 7.70 -12.80 19.20
CA SER A 58 8.58 -11.69 19.54
C SER A 58 10.03 -12.00 19.17
N PRO A 59 10.84 -10.99 18.84
CA PRO A 59 12.25 -11.18 18.52
C PRO A 59 13.06 -11.58 19.75
N PHE A 60 14.22 -12.21 19.52
CA PHE A 60 15.11 -12.68 20.58
C PHE A 60 15.54 -11.56 21.54
N LYS A 61 15.81 -10.36 21.03
CA LYS A 61 16.14 -9.18 21.84
C LYS A 61 15.10 -8.90 22.94
N ARG A 62 13.81 -9.00 22.61
CA ARG A 62 12.72 -8.79 23.58
C ARG A 62 12.73 -9.82 24.71
N LEU A 63 13.19 -11.05 24.43
CA LEU A 63 13.33 -12.09 25.45
C LEU A 63 14.44 -11.71 26.45
N ILE A 64 15.58 -11.24 25.93
CA ILE A 64 16.72 -10.83 26.75
C ILE A 64 16.35 -9.63 27.62
N GLU A 65 15.73 -8.59 27.03
CA GLU A 65 15.25 -7.41 27.76
C GLU A 65 14.28 -7.80 28.89
N ALA A 66 13.32 -8.68 28.60
CA ALA A 66 12.39 -9.18 29.60
C ALA A 66 13.10 -9.95 30.72
N THR A 67 14.07 -10.80 30.37
CA THR A 67 14.81 -11.62 31.34
C THR A 67 15.70 -10.79 32.25
N LEU A 68 16.37 -9.78 31.71
CA LEU A 68 17.25 -8.90 32.47
C LEU A 68 16.49 -7.79 33.20
N GLY A 69 15.20 -7.57 32.88
CA GLY A 69 14.40 -6.49 33.45
C GLY A 69 14.89 -5.09 33.07
N THR A 70 15.62 -4.95 31.96
CA THR A 70 16.20 -3.69 31.50
C THR A 70 16.18 -3.58 29.97
N ASN A 71 16.13 -2.34 29.49
CA ASN A 71 16.28 -1.97 28.08
C ASN A 71 17.60 -1.22 27.81
N ASP A 72 18.52 -1.19 28.77
CA ASP A 72 19.83 -0.56 28.61
C ASP A 72 20.65 -1.32 27.57
N LYS A 73 20.96 -0.63 26.47
CA LYS A 73 21.74 -1.17 25.34
C LYS A 73 23.09 -1.72 25.79
N SER A 74 23.78 -1.04 26.71
CA SER A 74 25.11 -1.44 27.17
C SER A 74 25.13 -2.81 27.87
N VAL A 75 23.98 -3.21 28.43
CA VAL A 75 23.80 -4.49 29.12
C VAL A 75 23.26 -5.54 28.15
N VAL A 76 22.27 -5.19 27.34
CA VAL A 76 21.59 -6.09 26.40
C VAL A 76 22.51 -6.53 25.26
N ASP A 77 23.35 -5.62 24.76
CA ASP A 77 24.26 -5.88 23.64
C ASP A 77 25.42 -6.82 24.05
N LYS A 78 25.66 -7.06 25.35
CA LYS A 78 26.58 -8.12 25.79
C LYS A 78 26.12 -9.52 25.40
N TYR A 79 24.81 -9.67 25.18
CA TYR A 79 24.15 -10.93 24.83
C TYR A 79 23.71 -10.97 23.37
N LEU A 80 23.92 -9.89 22.61
CA LEU A 80 23.54 -9.75 21.20
C LEU A 80 24.75 -9.31 20.38
N ASN A 81 25.07 -10.05 19.32
CA ASN A 81 26.03 -9.52 18.33
C ASN A 81 25.28 -8.54 17.41
N ASP A 82 25.91 -7.40 17.09
CA ASP A 82 25.37 -6.28 16.32
C ASP A 82 24.65 -6.67 15.01
N GLU A 83 25.02 -7.80 14.40
CA GLU A 83 24.50 -8.20 13.08
C GLU A 83 23.09 -8.82 13.10
N ASP A 84 22.51 -9.16 14.26
CA ASP A 84 21.35 -10.07 14.27
C ASP A 84 20.20 -9.72 15.23
N ALA A 85 20.28 -8.58 15.93
CA ALA A 85 19.26 -8.15 16.87
C ALA A 85 18.01 -7.56 16.17
N GLY A 86 17.27 -8.39 15.44
CA GLY A 86 15.92 -8.08 14.95
C GLY A 86 15.76 -7.88 13.44
N LEU A 87 16.84 -7.94 12.65
CA LEU A 87 16.78 -7.78 11.18
C LEU A 87 15.92 -8.86 10.49
N LEU A 88 15.92 -10.10 11.00
CA LEU A 88 15.10 -11.19 10.45
C LEU A 88 13.60 -11.05 10.77
N TYR A 89 13.25 -10.43 11.91
CA TYR A 89 11.86 -10.12 12.25
C TYR A 89 11.36 -8.91 11.45
N LEU A 90 12.18 -7.86 11.34
CA LEU A 90 11.90 -6.68 10.51
C LEU A 90 11.74 -7.03 9.02
N LYS A 91 12.55 -7.96 8.47
CA LYS A 91 12.40 -8.45 7.09
C LYS A 91 11.09 -9.18 6.82
N LYS A 92 10.47 -9.79 7.84
CA LYS A 92 9.19 -10.49 7.68
C LYS A 92 7.98 -9.56 7.85
N THR A 93 8.14 -8.45 8.60
CA THR A 93 7.11 -7.41 8.76
C THR A 93 7.19 -6.31 7.72
N ALA A 94 8.34 -6.12 7.07
CA ALA A 94 8.43 -5.36 5.83
C ALA A 94 7.65 -6.13 4.78
N THR A 95 6.38 -5.78 4.59
CA THR A 95 5.60 -6.22 3.44
C THR A 95 6.48 -6.03 2.20
N ALA A 96 6.84 -7.14 1.53
CA ALA A 96 7.46 -7.07 0.21
C ALA A 96 6.64 -6.05 -0.61
N PRO A 97 7.29 -5.14 -1.37
CA PRO A 97 6.56 -4.16 -2.15
C PRO A 97 5.58 -4.93 -3.03
N LYS A 98 4.28 -4.83 -2.70
CA LYS A 98 3.24 -5.49 -3.48
C LYS A 98 3.35 -4.88 -4.86
N ILE A 99 3.48 -5.72 -5.89
CA ILE A 99 3.33 -5.26 -7.27
C ILE A 99 1.90 -4.74 -7.36
N GLU A 100 1.73 -3.43 -7.25
CA GLU A 100 0.43 -2.83 -7.34
C GLU A 100 0.09 -2.65 -8.81
N MET A 101 -0.72 -3.57 -9.34
CA MET A 101 -1.26 -3.44 -10.68
C MET A 101 -2.12 -2.17 -10.80
N GLU A 102 -2.14 -1.61 -11.99
CA GLU A 102 -3.04 -0.52 -12.32
C GLU A 102 -4.47 -1.07 -12.42
N GLU A 103 -5.42 -0.36 -11.81
CA GLU A 103 -6.83 -0.75 -11.90
C GLU A 103 -7.36 -0.42 -13.29
N ILE A 104 -7.90 -1.42 -13.97
CA ILE A 104 -8.52 -1.27 -15.29
C ILE A 104 -10.04 -1.33 -15.14
N TYR A 105 -10.72 -0.34 -15.70
CA TYR A 105 -12.16 -0.22 -15.69
C TYR A 105 -12.74 -0.67 -17.03
N GLY A 106 -13.88 -1.35 -16.99
CA GLY A 106 -14.59 -1.81 -18.18
C GLY A 106 -15.21 -0.66 -18.98
N ASN A 107 -15.33 -0.86 -20.29
CA ASN A 107 -15.95 0.11 -21.19
C ASN A 107 -17.46 0.30 -20.93
N ASP A 108 -18.11 -0.67 -20.28
CA ASP A 108 -19.51 -0.60 -19.82
C ASP A 108 -19.77 0.60 -18.89
N MET A 109 -18.73 1.10 -18.21
CA MET A 109 -18.83 2.29 -17.39
C MET A 109 -19.16 3.55 -18.21
N LEU A 110 -18.74 3.60 -19.48
CA LEU A 110 -19.01 4.74 -20.37
C LEU A 110 -20.45 4.75 -20.86
N GLU A 111 -21.06 3.57 -21.05
CA GLU A 111 -22.45 3.42 -21.49
C GLU A 111 -23.45 4.02 -20.50
N ARG A 112 -23.04 4.17 -19.23
CA ARG A 112 -23.84 4.76 -18.15
C ARG A 112 -23.79 6.28 -18.13
N LEU A 113 -22.94 6.91 -18.94
CA LEU A 113 -22.81 8.36 -19.01
C LEU A 113 -23.89 8.95 -19.91
N LEU A 114 -24.61 9.95 -19.40
CA LEU A 114 -25.59 10.67 -20.22
C LEU A 114 -24.88 11.68 -21.13
N PRO A 115 -25.30 11.81 -22.41
CA PRO A 115 -24.74 12.76 -23.37
C PRO A 115 -25.22 14.20 -23.08
N HIS A 116 -24.82 14.76 -21.94
CA HIS A 116 -25.25 16.07 -21.46
C HIS A 116 -24.12 17.10 -21.55
N TYR A 117 -23.96 17.71 -22.73
CA TYR A 117 -22.81 18.55 -23.08
C TYR A 117 -22.99 20.05 -22.82
N LYS A 118 -24.20 20.49 -22.48
CA LYS A 118 -24.57 21.92 -22.39
C LYS A 118 -23.55 22.77 -21.63
N PHE A 119 -23.03 22.29 -20.50
CA PHE A 119 -22.08 23.04 -19.67
C PHE A 119 -20.79 23.44 -20.41
N TYR A 120 -20.25 22.54 -21.24
CA TYR A 120 -19.03 22.81 -22.00
C TYR A 120 -19.34 23.50 -23.32
N ASN A 121 -20.51 23.24 -23.91
CA ASN A 121 -21.01 23.99 -25.07
C ASN A 121 -21.18 25.47 -24.74
N ASP A 122 -21.74 25.80 -23.56
CA ASP A 122 -21.86 27.17 -23.05
C ASP A 122 -20.48 27.83 -22.82
N LYS A 123 -19.40 27.04 -22.76
CA LYS A 123 -18.00 27.48 -22.64
C LYS A 123 -17.24 27.48 -23.97
N GLY A 124 -17.92 27.17 -25.08
CA GLY A 124 -17.34 27.19 -26.43
C GLY A 124 -16.68 25.89 -26.87
N VAL A 125 -16.77 24.80 -26.10
CA VAL A 125 -16.28 23.48 -26.54
C VAL A 125 -17.39 22.78 -27.32
N SER A 126 -17.08 22.28 -28.52
CA SER A 126 -18.10 21.66 -29.37
C SER A 126 -18.50 20.27 -28.87
N THR A 127 -19.73 19.87 -29.18
CA THR A 127 -20.26 18.53 -28.83
C THR A 127 -19.41 17.42 -29.44
N GLU A 128 -18.91 17.64 -30.66
CA GLU A 128 -18.08 16.69 -31.40
C GLU A 128 -16.77 16.41 -30.65
N ILE A 129 -16.12 17.46 -30.13
CA ILE A 129 -14.91 17.31 -29.31
C ILE A 129 -15.22 16.53 -28.03
N LEU A 130 -16.33 16.83 -27.35
CA LEU A 130 -16.71 16.16 -26.10
C LEU A 130 -17.04 14.67 -26.32
N GLN A 131 -17.65 14.33 -27.46
CA GLN A 131 -17.91 12.96 -27.88
C GLN A 131 -16.61 12.21 -28.22
N GLU A 132 -15.69 12.85 -28.94
CA GLU A 132 -14.36 12.29 -29.22
C GLU A 132 -13.57 11.99 -27.94
N LEU A 133 -13.69 12.88 -26.94
CA LEU A 133 -13.11 12.70 -25.61
C LEU A 133 -13.86 11.67 -24.75
N LYS A 134 -14.91 11.04 -25.28
CA LYS A 134 -15.77 10.05 -24.61
C LYS A 134 -16.37 10.58 -23.31
N GLY A 135 -16.63 11.89 -23.26
CA GLY A 135 -17.12 12.58 -22.08
C GLY A 135 -18.62 12.41 -21.87
N GLY A 136 -19.09 12.50 -20.63
CA GLY A 136 -20.53 12.50 -20.35
C GLY A 136 -20.87 12.67 -18.88
N LEU A 137 -22.16 12.87 -18.57
CA LEU A 137 -22.63 13.11 -17.20
C LEU A 137 -22.89 11.78 -16.48
N ALA A 138 -22.19 11.55 -15.37
CA ALA A 138 -22.46 10.43 -14.49
C ALA A 138 -23.66 10.73 -13.57
N THR A 139 -24.65 9.85 -13.58
CA THR A 139 -25.88 9.95 -12.76
C THR A 139 -25.87 9.02 -11.54
N THR A 140 -24.87 8.15 -11.42
CA THR A 140 -24.75 7.18 -10.33
C THR A 140 -23.28 6.99 -9.92
N GLY A 141 -23.05 6.26 -8.83
CA GLY A 141 -21.71 5.87 -8.38
C GLY A 141 -20.86 7.01 -7.81
N GLN A 142 -19.55 6.78 -7.75
CA GLN A 142 -18.60 7.67 -7.08
C GLN A 142 -18.42 9.05 -7.75
N LEU A 143 -18.77 9.15 -9.03
CA LEU A 143 -18.71 10.38 -9.83
C LEU A 143 -20.12 10.96 -10.07
N ASN A 144 -21.14 10.55 -9.32
CA ASN A 144 -22.49 11.08 -9.48
C ASN A 144 -22.52 12.62 -9.49
N GLN A 145 -23.28 13.18 -10.43
CA GLN A 145 -23.44 14.60 -10.71
C GLN A 145 -22.13 15.26 -11.20
N ARG A 146 -21.28 14.50 -11.89
CA ARG A 146 -20.07 15.02 -12.51
C ARG A 146 -20.05 14.74 -13.99
N PHE A 147 -19.53 15.68 -14.77
CA PHE A 147 -19.16 15.42 -16.15
C PHE A 147 -17.80 14.71 -16.14
N VAL A 148 -17.77 13.50 -16.65
CA VAL A 148 -16.67 12.55 -16.55
C VAL A 148 -15.90 12.51 -17.85
N PHE A 149 -14.58 12.50 -17.75
CA PHE A 149 -13.64 12.20 -18.82
C PHE A 149 -12.89 10.91 -18.45
N PRO A 150 -12.96 9.86 -19.29
CA PRO A 150 -12.14 8.67 -19.08
C PRO A 150 -10.68 8.94 -19.39
N ILE A 151 -9.80 8.30 -18.64
CA ILE A 151 -8.35 8.34 -18.86
C ILE A 151 -7.94 6.99 -19.42
N LEU A 152 -7.39 7.00 -20.63
CA LEU A 152 -6.95 5.80 -21.33
C LEU A 152 -5.43 5.67 -21.27
N ASN A 153 -4.96 4.43 -21.20
CA ASN A 153 -3.55 4.09 -21.33
C ASN A 153 -3.17 3.78 -22.79
N GLU A 154 -1.92 3.41 -23.03
CA GLU A 154 -1.40 3.03 -24.35
C GLU A 154 -2.07 1.83 -25.01
N LEU A 155 -2.73 0.98 -24.22
CA LEU A 155 -3.50 -0.17 -24.69
C LEU A 155 -4.97 0.18 -24.94
N ASN A 156 -5.32 1.47 -24.91
CA ASN A 156 -6.69 1.98 -24.98
C ASN A 156 -7.62 1.44 -23.88
N GLN A 157 -7.06 1.06 -22.73
CA GLN A 157 -7.82 0.62 -21.57
C GLN A 157 -8.06 1.80 -20.63
N ILE A 158 -9.24 1.84 -20.01
CA ILE A 158 -9.57 2.88 -19.05
C ILE A 158 -8.84 2.55 -17.74
N HIS A 159 -7.92 3.40 -17.32
CA HIS A 159 -7.18 3.25 -16.06
C HIS A 159 -7.46 4.38 -15.05
N GLY A 160 -8.44 5.21 -15.38
CA GLY A 160 -8.92 6.26 -14.50
C GLY A 160 -10.05 7.09 -15.08
N PHE A 161 -10.58 7.96 -14.23
CA PHE A 161 -11.63 8.91 -14.59
C PHE A 161 -11.41 10.25 -13.90
N SER A 162 -11.67 11.34 -14.62
CA SER A 162 -11.73 12.69 -14.06
C SER A 162 -13.15 13.24 -14.13
N GLY A 163 -13.73 13.60 -12.99
CA GLY A 163 -15.08 14.12 -12.89
C GLY A 163 -15.15 15.58 -12.47
N ARG A 164 -15.65 16.43 -13.37
CA ARG A 164 -15.99 17.83 -13.14
C ARG A 164 -17.32 17.94 -12.40
N ASP A 165 -17.37 18.61 -11.24
CA ASP A 165 -18.65 18.82 -10.55
C ASP A 165 -19.59 19.73 -11.36
N MET A 166 -20.84 19.30 -11.48
CA MET A 166 -21.88 19.95 -12.29
C MET A 166 -22.97 20.61 -11.44
N LYS A 167 -22.89 20.48 -10.10
CA LYS A 167 -23.83 21.17 -9.21
C LYS A 167 -23.59 22.68 -9.26
N LEU A 168 -24.67 23.44 -9.40
CA LEU A 168 -24.64 24.91 -9.36
C LEU A 168 -24.22 25.44 -7.99
N ASN A 169 -24.72 24.82 -6.91
CA ASN A 169 -24.43 25.17 -5.52
C ASN A 169 -23.85 23.97 -4.76
N PRO A 170 -22.59 23.60 -4.98
CA PRO A 170 -21.97 22.48 -4.28
C PRO A 170 -21.68 22.86 -2.82
N SER A 171 -21.74 21.85 -1.92
CA SER A 171 -21.21 22.00 -0.56
C SER A 171 -19.72 22.38 -0.63
N LYS A 172 -19.26 23.23 0.31
CA LYS A 172 -17.84 23.62 0.42
C LYS A 172 -16.89 22.43 0.55
N SER A 173 -17.36 21.31 1.10
CA SER A 173 -16.58 20.07 1.24
C SER A 173 -16.50 19.23 -0.04
N ARG A 174 -17.28 19.56 -1.08
CA ARG A 174 -17.32 18.79 -2.32
C ARG A 174 -16.28 19.37 -3.30
N PRO A 175 -15.29 18.57 -3.71
CA PRO A 175 -14.22 19.09 -4.57
C PRO A 175 -14.73 19.38 -5.98
N LYS A 176 -14.20 20.44 -6.59
CA LYS A 176 -14.51 20.87 -7.97
C LYS A 176 -14.23 19.75 -8.99
N TRP A 177 -13.13 19.03 -8.79
CA TRP A 177 -12.69 17.88 -9.57
C TRP A 177 -12.53 16.66 -8.67
N LYS A 178 -12.90 15.47 -9.16
CA LYS A 178 -12.65 14.20 -8.48
C LYS A 178 -11.98 13.24 -9.46
N HIS A 179 -10.84 12.69 -9.06
CA HIS A 179 -10.07 11.74 -9.86
C HIS A 179 -10.18 10.34 -9.24
N ILE A 180 -10.47 9.34 -10.07
CA ILE A 180 -10.50 7.92 -9.71
C ILE A 180 -9.41 7.22 -10.52
N GLY A 181 -8.57 6.41 -9.88
CA GLY A 181 -7.39 5.77 -10.50
C GLY A 181 -6.05 6.40 -10.11
N LYS A 182 -4.95 5.78 -10.55
CA LYS A 182 -3.58 6.20 -10.23
C LYS A 182 -3.07 7.27 -11.20
N LYS A 183 -3.01 8.51 -10.73
CA LYS A 183 -2.77 9.71 -11.57
C LYS A 183 -1.35 9.83 -12.14
N LYS A 184 -0.37 9.14 -11.54
CA LYS A 184 1.07 9.30 -11.87
C LYS A 184 1.37 9.10 -13.36
N ASN A 185 0.62 8.22 -14.02
CA ASN A 185 0.85 7.83 -15.41
C ASN A 185 -0.23 8.38 -16.36
N TRP A 186 -1.02 9.36 -15.94
CA TRP A 186 -2.09 9.91 -16.77
C TRP A 186 -1.52 10.84 -17.83
N ILE A 187 -1.83 10.54 -19.09
CA ILE A 187 -1.49 11.39 -20.24
C ILE A 187 -2.79 11.67 -21.01
N TYR A 188 -3.42 12.80 -20.69
CA TYR A 188 -4.71 13.19 -21.25
C TYR A 188 -4.56 14.44 -22.13
N PRO A 189 -5.24 14.54 -23.28
CA PRO A 189 -6.16 13.55 -23.88
C PRO A 189 -5.46 12.58 -24.86
N PHE A 190 -4.13 12.40 -24.77
CA PHE A 190 -3.32 11.70 -25.76
C PHE A 190 -3.88 10.34 -26.24
N TYR A 191 -4.27 9.46 -25.32
CA TYR A 191 -4.87 8.16 -25.67
C TYR A 191 -6.40 8.20 -25.83
N ALA A 192 -7.04 9.32 -25.47
CA ALA A 192 -8.49 9.49 -25.60
C ALA A 192 -8.91 10.03 -26.96
N ASN A 193 -8.07 10.87 -27.59
CA ASN A 193 -8.38 11.52 -28.86
C ASN A 193 -7.24 11.33 -29.88
N SER A 194 -7.53 10.65 -30.99
CA SER A 194 -6.55 10.39 -32.06
C SER A 194 -6.03 11.67 -32.71
N LYS A 195 -6.85 12.72 -32.84
CA LYS A 195 -6.43 14.02 -33.40
C LYS A 195 -5.33 14.67 -32.56
N THR A 196 -5.31 14.43 -31.25
CA THR A 196 -4.23 14.92 -30.38
C THR A 196 -2.90 14.25 -30.75
N GLN A 197 -2.91 12.94 -31.00
CA GLN A 197 -1.71 12.21 -31.42
C GLN A 197 -1.24 12.68 -32.80
N GLU A 198 -2.17 12.86 -33.73
CA GLU A 198 -1.88 13.35 -35.09
C GLU A 198 -1.30 14.76 -35.07
N ALA A 199 -1.87 15.68 -34.27
CA ALA A 199 -1.39 17.04 -34.13
C ALA A 199 0.02 17.12 -33.52
N ILE A 200 0.32 16.28 -32.52
CA ILE A 200 1.67 16.20 -31.93
C ILE A 200 2.67 15.66 -32.96
N ARG A 201 2.30 14.61 -33.71
CA ARG A 201 3.17 14.03 -34.74
C ARG A 201 3.45 15.02 -35.88
N SER A 202 2.44 15.78 -36.31
CA SER A 202 2.59 16.74 -37.42
C SER A 202 3.34 18.00 -37.01
N SER A 203 3.10 18.51 -35.79
CA SER A 203 3.77 19.72 -35.29
C SER A 203 5.14 19.45 -34.66
N GLY A 204 5.43 18.21 -34.26
CA GLY A 204 6.63 17.86 -33.49
C GLY A 204 6.71 18.53 -32.11
N THR A 205 5.60 19.13 -31.64
CA THR A 205 5.56 19.96 -30.43
C THR A 205 4.45 19.48 -29.50
N VAL A 206 4.68 19.60 -28.19
CA VAL A 206 3.68 19.30 -27.16
C VAL A 206 3.48 20.54 -26.29
N VAL A 207 2.22 20.89 -26.05
CA VAL A 207 1.84 21.91 -25.07
C VAL A 207 1.37 21.20 -23.81
N LEU A 208 2.06 21.43 -22.70
CA LEU A 208 1.65 20.94 -21.39
C LEU A 208 0.75 21.98 -20.74
N VAL A 209 -0.42 21.54 -20.30
CA VAL A 209 -1.41 22.35 -19.59
C VAL A 209 -1.56 21.88 -18.14
N GLU A 210 -2.13 22.71 -17.28
CA GLU A 210 -2.25 22.41 -15.85
C GLU A 210 -3.25 21.28 -15.58
N SER A 211 -4.37 21.26 -16.32
CA SER A 211 -5.48 20.38 -16.02
C SER A 211 -6.31 19.99 -17.24
N ILE A 212 -7.20 19.00 -17.06
CA ILE A 212 -8.18 18.56 -18.08
C ILE A 212 -9.18 19.67 -18.46
N GLY A 213 -9.31 20.71 -17.63
CA GLY A 213 -10.23 21.80 -17.88
C GLY A 213 -9.67 22.92 -18.77
N ASP A 214 -8.38 22.89 -19.08
CA ASP A 214 -7.66 23.85 -19.93
C ASP A 214 -7.68 23.38 -21.39
#